data_AF-A0A2Z5YXX3-F1
#
_entry.id   AF-A0A2Z5YXX3-F1
#
_cell.length_a   1.000
_cell.length_b   1.000
_cell.length_c   1.000
_cell.angle_alpha   90.00
_cell.angle_beta   90.00
_cell.angle_gamma   90.00
#
_symmetry.space_group_name_H-M   'P 1'
#
loop_
_entity.id
_entity.type
_entity.pdbx_description
1 polymer ?
#
loop_
_entity_poly.entity_id
_entity_poly.type
_entity_poly.pdbx_seq_one_letter_code
_entity_poly.pdbx_strand_id
1 'polypeptide(L)'
;MLVLAPGLFAEDRRGLEQLRRGGGVLTLPAGPAIAAGFERIDLERAWAGALLVPGGLVERLADLPDDSNPFAALLRIGLQARLPERALSEEVLVEGSWSLPRSDKDARDLEDSWLDRHQSRGPSSSLAGSAALLLLRPLAGQLLARPRALPGALGLTGLAIAAAAGAAAAGFPAVGFLLLAMGAVGMPFCAGLAQLNAAPFGQARTAPVLVLERLLDLSLAVCGASAIEGGALHALFPPLVLVASLHAVNPGSAKPPVSLLGDRAVLSLFLASAAAFGLAEAALMLLALAVLAFGVVARWRNSG
;
A
#
# COMPACT_ATOMS: atom_id res chain seq x y z
N MET A 1 -22.71 8.07 -23.04
CA MET A 1 -21.36 8.68 -22.95
C MET A 1 -21.14 9.18 -21.53
N LEU A 2 -20.00 8.83 -20.93
CA LEU A 2 -19.57 9.35 -19.62
C LEU A 2 -18.75 10.61 -19.85
N VAL A 3 -19.09 11.68 -19.13
CA VAL A 3 -18.38 12.97 -19.17
C VAL A 3 -17.84 13.24 -17.78
N LEU A 4 -16.54 13.50 -17.69
CA LEU A 4 -15.84 13.85 -16.46
C LEU A 4 -15.15 15.20 -16.64
N ALA A 5 -15.24 16.06 -15.63
CA ALA A 5 -14.54 17.31 -15.60
C ALA A 5 -13.02 17.05 -15.59
N PRO A 6 -12.24 17.86 -16.31
CA PRO A 6 -10.78 17.74 -16.29
C PRO A 6 -10.24 17.85 -14.86
N GLY A 7 -9.37 16.92 -14.46
CA GLY A 7 -8.76 16.92 -13.13
C GLY A 7 -9.68 16.46 -11.99
N LEU A 8 -10.87 15.94 -12.29
CA LEU A 8 -11.74 15.38 -11.25
C LEU A 8 -11.07 14.19 -10.55
N PHE A 9 -10.90 14.31 -9.24
CA PHE A 9 -10.54 13.22 -8.36
C PHE A 9 -11.81 12.62 -7.75
N ALA A 10 -12.17 11.41 -8.17
CA ALA A 10 -13.39 10.71 -7.79
C ALA A 10 -13.08 9.36 -7.12
N GLU A 11 -12.98 9.38 -5.79
CA GLU A 11 -12.70 8.21 -4.96
C GLU A 11 -13.98 7.58 -4.39
N ASP A 12 -15.02 8.38 -4.14
CA ASP A 12 -16.26 7.88 -3.54
C ASP A 12 -17.03 6.94 -4.49
N ARG A 13 -17.17 5.66 -4.08
CA ARG A 13 -17.92 4.65 -4.83
C ARG A 13 -19.41 5.00 -4.93
N ARG A 14 -19.98 5.66 -3.94
CA ARG A 14 -21.43 5.93 -3.91
C ARG A 14 -21.80 6.87 -5.05
N GLY A 15 -21.03 7.93 -5.27
CA GLY A 15 -21.21 8.84 -6.39
C GLY A 15 -21.10 8.15 -7.76
N LEU A 16 -20.11 7.28 -7.94
CA LEU A 16 -19.96 6.49 -9.17
C LEU A 16 -21.12 5.50 -9.37
N GLU A 17 -21.60 4.85 -8.30
CA GLU A 17 -22.75 3.95 -8.36
C GLU A 17 -24.06 4.66 -8.70
N GLN A 18 -24.27 5.88 -8.19
CA GLN A 18 -25.44 6.69 -8.54
C GLN A 18 -25.48 6.95 -10.05
N LEU A 19 -24.33 7.28 -10.64
CA LEU A 19 -24.21 7.49 -12.08
C LEU A 19 -24.47 6.20 -12.87
N ARG A 20 -24.00 5.05 -12.37
CA ARG A 20 -24.21 3.74 -13.00
C ARG A 20 -25.67 3.28 -12.98
N ARG A 21 -26.40 3.52 -11.88
CA ARG A 21 -27.75 2.97 -11.66
C ARG A 21 -28.85 3.67 -12.46
N GLY A 22 -28.66 4.90 -12.91
CA GLY A 22 -29.72 5.63 -13.62
C GLY A 22 -29.26 6.77 -14.52
N GLY A 23 -27.96 6.93 -14.73
CA GLY A 23 -27.40 8.06 -15.46
C GLY A 23 -27.73 9.40 -14.82
N GLY A 24 -27.47 10.48 -15.56
CA GLY A 24 -27.81 11.84 -15.14
C GLY A 24 -26.62 12.70 -14.75
N VAL A 25 -26.90 13.79 -14.05
CA VAL A 25 -25.92 14.82 -13.64
C VAL A 25 -25.66 14.69 -12.15
N LEU A 26 -24.40 14.49 -11.75
CA LEU A 26 -24.05 14.54 -10.33
C LEU A 26 -24.00 16.00 -9.87
N THR A 27 -24.60 16.28 -8.71
CA THR A 27 -24.71 17.63 -8.15
C THR A 27 -24.23 17.68 -6.70
N LEU A 28 -23.77 18.84 -6.27
CA LEU A 28 -23.34 19.15 -4.91
C LEU A 28 -23.98 20.47 -4.44
N PRO A 29 -24.08 20.72 -3.13
CA PRO A 29 -24.52 22.02 -2.61
C PRO A 29 -23.62 23.16 -3.12
N ALA A 30 -24.23 24.22 -3.68
CA ALA A 30 -23.50 25.26 -4.41
C ALA A 30 -22.42 25.96 -3.58
N GLY A 31 -22.71 26.31 -2.33
CA GLY A 31 -21.75 27.02 -1.46
C GLY A 31 -20.39 26.33 -1.33
N PRO A 32 -20.32 25.14 -0.70
CA PRO A 32 -19.07 24.41 -0.53
C PRO A 32 -18.47 23.95 -1.87
N ALA A 33 -19.31 23.54 -2.83
CA ALA A 33 -18.82 23.05 -4.12
C ALA A 33 -18.13 24.14 -4.95
N ILE A 34 -18.66 25.36 -4.99
CA ILE A 34 -18.03 26.47 -5.72
C ILE A 34 -16.73 26.90 -5.05
N ALA A 35 -16.70 26.91 -3.70
CA ALA A 35 -15.46 27.14 -2.97
C ALA A 35 -14.38 26.10 -3.33
N ALA A 36 -14.80 24.84 -3.52
CA ALA A 36 -13.97 23.72 -3.99
C ALA A 36 -13.68 23.75 -5.51
N GLY A 37 -14.21 24.72 -6.27
CA GLY A 37 -13.91 24.93 -7.68
C GLY A 37 -14.87 24.27 -8.68
N PHE A 38 -15.98 23.71 -8.22
CA PHE A 38 -17.02 23.16 -9.09
C PHE A 38 -17.87 24.26 -9.75
N GLU A 39 -18.41 23.95 -10.93
CA GLU A 39 -19.21 24.89 -11.73
C GLU A 39 -20.63 25.04 -11.16
N ARG A 40 -21.12 26.27 -11.05
CA ARG A 40 -22.50 26.53 -10.57
C ARG A 40 -23.52 26.13 -11.64
N ILE A 41 -24.55 25.37 -11.24
CA ILE A 41 -25.72 25.07 -12.09
C ILE A 41 -26.82 26.11 -11.82
N ASP A 42 -27.18 26.28 -10.54
CA ASP A 42 -28.21 27.21 -10.09
C ASP A 42 -27.87 27.81 -8.71
N LEU A 43 -28.85 28.40 -8.02
CA LEU A 43 -28.64 29.06 -6.73
C LEU A 43 -28.21 28.07 -5.63
N GLU A 44 -28.73 26.84 -5.65
CA GLU A 44 -28.56 25.85 -4.58
C GLU A 44 -27.59 24.74 -4.96
N ARG A 45 -27.34 24.54 -6.27
CA ARG A 45 -26.60 23.38 -6.79
C ARG A 45 -25.42 23.77 -7.69
N ALA A 46 -24.36 23.00 -7.57
CA ALA A 46 -23.21 22.99 -8.46
C ALA A 46 -23.06 21.62 -9.12
N TRP A 47 -22.44 21.61 -10.30
CA TRP A 47 -22.10 20.40 -11.03
C TRP A 47 -20.92 19.71 -10.35
N ALA A 48 -21.09 18.47 -9.93
CA ALA A 48 -20.04 17.69 -9.26
C ALA A 48 -18.98 17.14 -10.23
N GLY A 49 -18.88 17.67 -11.44
CA GLY A 49 -17.86 17.30 -12.42
C GLY A 49 -18.07 15.96 -13.10
N ALA A 50 -19.18 15.26 -12.90
CA ALA A 50 -19.48 14.03 -13.64
C ALA A 50 -20.94 13.97 -14.09
N LEU A 51 -21.16 13.48 -15.32
CA LEU A 51 -22.51 13.24 -15.84
C LEU A 51 -22.50 12.13 -16.90
N LEU A 52 -23.66 11.49 -17.09
CA LEU A 52 -23.86 10.44 -18.09
C LEU A 52 -24.92 10.89 -19.10
N VAL A 53 -24.49 11.13 -20.34
CA VAL A 53 -25.33 11.61 -21.44
C VAL A 53 -25.74 10.46 -22.35
N PRO A 54 -27.04 10.28 -22.65
CA PRO A 54 -27.51 9.42 -23.75
C PRO A 54 -26.93 9.82 -25.11
N GLY A 55 -26.62 8.85 -25.98
CA GLY A 55 -25.97 9.11 -27.27
C GLY A 55 -26.67 10.18 -28.13
N GLY A 56 -28.01 10.13 -28.22
CA GLY A 56 -28.77 11.11 -29.02
C GLY A 56 -28.70 12.55 -28.50
N LEU A 57 -28.32 12.78 -27.24
CA LEU A 57 -28.07 14.13 -26.74
C LEU A 57 -26.63 14.61 -27.04
N VAL A 58 -25.70 13.67 -27.23
CA VAL A 58 -24.32 13.99 -27.63
C VAL A 58 -24.29 14.52 -29.06
N GLU A 59 -25.15 14.01 -29.95
CA GLU A 59 -25.24 14.47 -31.34
C GLU A 59 -25.51 15.97 -31.46
N ARG A 60 -26.20 16.56 -30.48
CA ARG A 60 -26.48 18.00 -30.42
C ARG A 60 -25.24 18.88 -30.22
N LEU A 61 -24.07 18.30 -29.92
CA LEU A 61 -22.81 19.03 -29.98
C LEU A 61 -22.45 19.45 -31.41
N ALA A 62 -22.86 18.69 -32.42
CA ALA A 62 -22.55 19.00 -33.81
C ALA A 62 -23.24 20.29 -34.30
N ASP A 63 -24.30 20.71 -33.62
CA ASP A 63 -25.03 21.94 -33.91
C ASP A 63 -24.39 23.19 -33.25
N LEU A 64 -23.35 23.01 -32.44
CA LEU A 64 -22.68 24.10 -31.72
C LEU A 64 -21.48 24.64 -32.51
N PRO A 65 -21.14 25.93 -32.32
CA PRO A 65 -19.90 26.50 -32.83
C PRO A 65 -18.65 25.72 -32.39
N ASP A 66 -17.66 25.64 -33.28
CA ASP A 66 -16.40 24.91 -33.05
C ASP A 66 -15.56 25.42 -31.86
N ASP A 67 -15.80 26.65 -31.40
CA ASP A 67 -15.11 27.29 -30.27
C ASP A 67 -15.79 27.01 -28.91
N SER A 68 -16.90 26.29 -28.89
CA SER A 68 -17.64 25.99 -27.67
C SER A 68 -16.93 24.97 -26.78
N ASN A 69 -16.91 25.21 -25.46
CA ASN A 69 -16.38 24.23 -24.51
C ASN A 69 -17.33 23.01 -24.45
N PRO A 70 -16.89 21.81 -24.88
CA PRO A 70 -17.75 20.65 -25.01
C PRO A 70 -18.32 20.17 -23.67
N PHE A 71 -17.60 20.36 -22.56
CA PHE A 71 -18.05 19.94 -21.23
C PHE A 71 -19.21 20.80 -20.74
N ALA A 72 -19.06 22.12 -20.80
CA ALA A 72 -20.10 23.07 -20.42
C ALA A 72 -21.32 22.98 -21.35
N ALA A 73 -21.09 22.76 -22.65
CA ALA A 73 -22.14 22.52 -23.63
C ALA A 73 -22.95 21.26 -23.30
N LEU A 74 -22.29 20.13 -23.05
CA LEU A 74 -22.96 18.87 -22.70
C LEU A 74 -23.73 18.97 -21.38
N LEU A 75 -23.17 19.64 -20.37
CA LEU A 75 -23.88 19.92 -19.13
C LEU A 75 -25.17 20.68 -19.42
N ARG A 76 -25.09 21.76 -20.21
CA ARG A 76 -26.26 22.58 -20.56
C ARG A 76 -27.30 21.80 -21.38
N ILE A 77 -26.87 21.00 -22.37
CA ILE A 77 -27.75 20.12 -23.15
C ILE A 77 -28.44 19.11 -22.23
N GLY A 78 -27.69 18.49 -21.30
CA GLY A 78 -28.21 17.53 -20.34
C GLY A 78 -29.25 18.14 -19.40
N LEU A 79 -28.99 19.34 -18.89
CA LEU A 79 -29.94 20.08 -18.04
C LEU A 79 -31.20 20.49 -18.82
N GLN A 80 -31.05 20.96 -20.07
CA GLN A 80 -32.18 21.27 -20.95
C GLN A 80 -33.04 20.04 -21.26
N ALA A 81 -32.41 18.87 -21.41
CA ALA A 81 -33.08 17.59 -21.60
C ALA A 81 -33.64 16.99 -20.30
N ARG A 82 -33.53 17.70 -19.17
CA ARG A 82 -33.99 17.27 -17.84
C ARG A 82 -33.43 15.90 -17.43
N LEU A 83 -32.13 15.70 -17.67
CA LEU A 83 -31.45 14.53 -17.15
C LEU A 83 -31.61 14.45 -15.62
N PRO A 84 -31.79 13.25 -15.04
CA PRO A 84 -31.94 13.10 -13.59
C PRO A 84 -30.76 13.74 -12.86
N GLU A 85 -31.05 14.56 -11.86
CA GLU A 85 -30.02 15.11 -10.98
C GLU A 85 -29.82 14.18 -9.79
N ARG A 86 -28.56 13.96 -9.43
CA ARG A 86 -28.16 13.02 -8.38
C ARG A 86 -27.23 13.74 -7.40
N ALA A 87 -27.79 14.10 -6.25
CA ALA A 87 -27.06 14.83 -5.23
C ALA A 87 -26.04 13.93 -4.52
N LEU A 88 -24.81 14.41 -4.43
CA LEU A 88 -23.78 13.88 -3.56
C LEU A 88 -23.86 14.56 -2.19
N SER A 89 -23.46 13.83 -1.14
CA SER A 89 -23.35 14.36 0.21
C SER A 89 -22.27 15.43 0.28
N GLU A 90 -22.42 16.47 1.09
CA GLU A 90 -21.35 17.44 1.35
C GLU A 90 -20.12 16.78 2.00
N GLU A 91 -20.32 15.66 2.70
CA GLU A 91 -19.28 14.87 3.35
C GLU A 91 -18.16 14.48 2.38
N VAL A 92 -18.47 14.20 1.10
CA VAL A 92 -17.44 13.80 0.12
C VAL A 92 -16.46 14.92 -0.22
N LEU A 93 -16.88 16.19 -0.05
CA LEU A 93 -16.01 17.36 -0.19
C LEU A 93 -15.10 17.51 1.03
N VAL A 94 -15.67 17.31 2.24
CA VAL A 94 -14.94 17.44 3.50
C VAL A 94 -13.89 16.33 3.64
N GLU A 95 -14.23 15.11 3.24
CA GLU A 95 -13.31 13.96 3.25
C GLU A 95 -12.22 14.04 2.17
N GLY A 96 -12.42 14.90 1.15
CA GLY A 96 -11.57 14.95 -0.03
C GLY A 96 -11.64 13.68 -0.88
N SER A 97 -12.74 12.92 -0.79
CA SER A 97 -13.03 11.76 -1.63
C SER A 97 -13.67 12.16 -2.97
N TRP A 98 -14.06 13.42 -3.10
CA TRP A 98 -14.52 14.04 -4.33
C TRP A 98 -13.97 15.47 -4.44
N SER A 99 -13.03 15.73 -5.35
CA SER A 99 -12.35 17.03 -5.39
C SER A 99 -11.82 17.39 -6.78
N LEU A 100 -11.52 18.67 -6.97
CA LEU A 100 -10.99 19.21 -8.22
C LEU A 100 -9.75 20.08 -7.88
N PRO A 101 -8.54 19.49 -7.89
CA PRO A 101 -7.32 20.22 -7.54
C PRO A 101 -7.09 21.38 -8.50
N ARG A 102 -6.89 22.59 -7.97
CA ARG A 102 -6.71 23.81 -8.78
C ARG A 102 -5.25 24.25 -8.88
N SER A 103 -4.40 23.72 -8.02
CA SER A 103 -2.98 24.02 -7.96
C SER A 103 -2.18 22.77 -7.62
N ASP A 104 -0.88 22.81 -7.92
CA ASP A 104 0.05 21.75 -7.53
C ASP A 104 0.09 21.55 -6.01
N LYS A 105 -0.17 22.61 -5.23
CA LYS A 105 -0.27 22.51 -3.77
C LYS A 105 -1.50 21.70 -3.36
N ASP A 106 -2.67 22.04 -3.89
CA ASP A 106 -3.91 21.32 -3.58
C ASP A 106 -3.82 19.84 -4.00
N ALA A 107 -3.15 19.57 -5.13
CA ALA A 107 -2.92 18.20 -5.59
C ALA A 107 -2.01 17.40 -4.64
N ARG A 108 -0.96 18.03 -4.09
CA ARG A 108 -0.08 17.40 -3.09
C ARG A 108 -0.78 17.16 -1.76
N ASP A 109 -1.53 18.14 -1.27
CA ASP A 109 -2.30 18.03 -0.02
C ASP A 109 -3.35 16.90 -0.13
N LEU A 110 -3.98 16.78 -1.30
CA LEU A 110 -4.89 15.68 -1.63
C LEU A 110 -4.17 14.33 -1.72
N GLU A 111 -3.00 14.28 -2.37
CA GLU A 111 -2.18 13.06 -2.46
C GLU A 111 -1.75 12.57 -1.07
N ASP A 112 -1.26 13.47 -0.21
CA ASP A 112 -0.89 13.15 1.18
C ASP A 112 -2.08 12.58 1.96
N SER A 113 -3.24 13.24 1.85
CA SER A 113 -4.48 12.78 2.49
C SER A 113 -4.93 11.42 1.95
N TRP A 114 -4.80 11.19 0.65
CA TRP A 114 -5.13 9.92 0.00
C TRP A 114 -4.20 8.80 0.43
N LEU A 115 -2.89 9.06 0.53
CA LEU A 115 -1.89 8.12 1.02
C LEU A 115 -2.17 7.77 2.48
N ASP A 116 -2.46 8.75 3.34
CA ASP A 116 -2.76 8.51 4.75
C ASP A 116 -4.05 7.67 4.93
N ARG A 117 -5.02 7.76 3.99
CA ARG A 117 -6.23 6.91 3.98
C ARG A 117 -5.98 5.48 3.51
N HIS A 118 -5.15 5.27 2.49
CA HIS A 118 -5.01 3.97 1.81
C HIS A 118 -3.78 3.18 2.18
N GLN A 119 -2.79 3.81 2.78
CA GLN A 119 -1.59 3.13 3.22
C GLN A 119 -1.92 2.34 4.50
N SER A 120 -1.92 1.01 4.41
CA SER A 120 -2.04 0.19 5.60
C SER A 120 -0.86 0.48 6.52
N ARG A 121 -1.15 1.03 7.70
CA ARG A 121 -0.22 0.89 8.83
C ARG A 121 -0.21 -0.60 9.14
N GLY A 122 0.90 -1.28 8.84
CA GLY A 122 1.14 -2.64 9.30
C GLY A 122 1.06 -2.71 10.84
N PRO A 123 1.34 -3.88 11.46
CA PRO A 123 1.40 -3.96 12.92
C PRO A 123 2.21 -2.77 13.44
N SER A 124 1.62 -1.95 14.32
CA SER A 124 2.05 -0.58 14.68
C SER A 124 3.45 -0.48 15.32
N SER A 125 4.19 -1.59 15.34
CA SER A 125 5.46 -1.78 16.02
C SER A 125 6.52 -2.55 15.22
N SER A 126 6.28 -2.81 13.93
CA SER A 126 7.33 -3.34 13.05
C SER A 126 8.24 -2.21 12.58
N LEU A 127 9.54 -2.31 12.89
CA LEU A 127 10.57 -1.42 12.37
C LEU A 127 10.71 -1.55 10.85
N ALA A 128 10.57 -2.76 10.30
CA ALA A 128 10.55 -2.98 8.86
C ALA A 128 9.39 -2.23 8.19
N GLY A 129 8.20 -2.29 8.80
CA GLY A 129 7.03 -1.53 8.38
C GLY A 129 7.27 -0.02 8.42
N SER A 130 7.77 0.50 9.54
CA SER A 130 8.09 1.93 9.67
C SER A 130 9.12 2.40 8.64
N ALA A 131 10.20 1.64 8.44
CA ALA A 131 11.21 1.94 7.42
C ALA A 131 10.60 1.93 6.01
N ALA A 132 9.77 0.94 5.69
CA ALA A 132 9.08 0.87 4.41
C ALA A 132 8.14 2.06 4.17
N LEU A 133 7.41 2.51 5.20
CA LEU A 133 6.53 3.69 5.10
C LEU A 133 7.34 4.96 4.83
N LEU A 134 8.44 5.15 5.57
CA LEU A 134 9.36 6.29 5.38
C LEU A 134 9.94 6.33 3.96
N LEU A 135 10.24 5.16 3.37
CA LEU A 135 10.74 5.06 2.01
C LEU A 135 9.64 5.23 0.95
N LEU A 136 8.44 4.68 1.20
CA LEU A 136 7.35 4.67 0.22
C LEU A 136 6.70 6.04 0.07
N ARG A 137 6.47 6.78 1.16
CA ARG A 137 5.74 8.06 1.13
C ARG A 137 6.30 9.07 0.12
N PRO A 138 7.61 9.40 0.10
CA PRO A 138 8.14 10.35 -0.88
C PRO A 138 8.22 9.81 -2.32
N LEU A 139 8.16 8.48 -2.50
CA LEU A 139 8.30 7.82 -3.79
C LEU A 139 6.96 7.41 -4.40
N ALA A 140 5.87 7.44 -3.62
CA ALA A 140 4.59 6.85 -3.99
C ALA A 140 4.05 7.39 -5.32
N GLY A 141 3.91 8.72 -5.46
CA GLY A 141 3.43 9.32 -6.71
C GLY A 141 4.27 8.95 -7.95
N GLN A 142 5.60 8.95 -7.82
CA GLN A 142 6.49 8.58 -8.92
C GLN A 142 6.42 7.09 -9.27
N LEU A 143 6.26 6.22 -8.27
CA LEU A 143 6.17 4.77 -8.47
C LEU A 143 4.80 4.37 -9.02
N LEU A 144 3.72 4.98 -8.55
CA LEU A 144 2.36 4.73 -9.04
C LEU A 144 2.19 5.16 -10.50
N ALA A 145 2.90 6.20 -10.94
CA ALA A 145 2.93 6.61 -12.35
C ALA A 145 3.62 5.58 -13.27
N ARG A 146 4.38 4.62 -12.72
CA ARG A 146 5.16 3.64 -13.51
C ARG A 146 4.51 2.26 -13.46
N PRO A 147 4.04 1.70 -14.59
CA PRO A 147 3.34 0.40 -14.60
C PRO A 147 4.24 -0.78 -14.17
N ARG A 148 5.56 -0.63 -14.24
CA ARG A 148 6.55 -1.64 -13.83
C ARG A 148 7.15 -1.42 -12.44
N ALA A 149 6.68 -0.44 -11.66
CA ALA A 149 7.23 -0.17 -10.33
C ALA A 149 7.05 -1.35 -9.37
N LEU A 150 5.84 -1.90 -9.28
CA LEU A 150 5.57 -3.05 -8.41
C LEU A 150 6.35 -4.32 -8.79
N PRO A 151 6.33 -4.81 -10.04
CA PRO A 151 7.14 -5.98 -10.41
C PRO A 151 8.65 -5.70 -10.28
N GLY A 152 9.09 -4.46 -10.51
CA GLY A 152 10.48 -4.06 -10.26
C GLY A 152 10.87 -4.12 -8.78
N ALA A 153 10.01 -3.62 -7.89
CA ALA A 153 10.22 -3.66 -6.44
C ALA A 153 10.21 -5.11 -5.91
N LEU A 154 9.28 -5.94 -6.40
CA LEU A 154 9.24 -7.37 -6.08
C LEU A 154 10.52 -8.08 -6.57
N GLY A 155 10.96 -7.80 -7.79
CA GLY A 155 12.18 -8.35 -8.37
C GLY A 155 13.44 -7.94 -7.57
N LEU A 156 13.55 -6.67 -7.19
CA LEU A 156 14.66 -6.16 -6.39
C LEU A 156 14.68 -6.77 -4.99
N THR A 157 13.51 -6.89 -4.35
CA THR A 157 13.38 -7.52 -3.03
C THR A 157 13.74 -9.00 -3.09
N GLY A 158 13.23 -9.72 -4.10
CA GLY A 158 13.57 -11.12 -4.34
C GLY A 158 15.06 -11.32 -4.63
N LEU A 159 15.67 -10.42 -5.41
CA LEU A 159 17.10 -10.42 -5.68
C LEU A 159 17.93 -10.21 -4.40
N ALA A 160 17.53 -9.28 -3.53
CA ALA A 160 18.21 -9.06 -2.25
C ALA A 160 18.15 -10.31 -1.35
N ILE A 161 17.00 -10.97 -1.29
CA ILE A 161 16.81 -12.23 -0.53
C ILE A 161 17.67 -13.36 -1.13
N ALA A 162 17.69 -13.51 -2.46
CA ALA A 162 18.52 -14.52 -3.12
C ALA A 162 20.02 -14.25 -2.93
N ALA A 163 20.43 -12.97 -3.04
CA ALA A 163 21.79 -12.54 -2.80
C ALA A 163 22.23 -12.76 -1.35
N ALA A 164 21.31 -12.65 -0.38
CA ALA A 164 21.58 -12.98 1.01
C ALA A 164 22.02 -14.44 1.18
N ALA A 165 21.24 -15.38 0.64
CA ALA A 165 21.59 -16.81 0.67
C ALA A 165 22.90 -17.10 -0.10
N GLY A 166 23.10 -16.45 -1.25
CA GLY A 166 24.34 -16.58 -2.03
C GLY A 166 25.58 -16.07 -1.30
N ALA A 167 25.50 -14.91 -0.64
CA ALA A 167 26.59 -14.36 0.15
C ALA A 167 26.94 -15.25 1.34
N ALA A 168 25.93 -15.78 2.03
CA ALA A 168 26.13 -16.72 3.12
C ALA A 168 26.80 -18.03 2.65
N ALA A 169 26.33 -18.59 1.53
CA ALA A 169 26.91 -19.79 0.93
C ALA A 169 28.36 -19.57 0.45
N ALA A 170 28.72 -18.34 0.08
CA ALA A 170 30.09 -17.96 -0.27
C ALA A 170 31.01 -17.74 0.95
N GLY A 171 30.53 -17.99 2.17
CA GLY A 171 31.29 -17.84 3.41
C GLY A 171 31.20 -16.46 4.06
N PHE A 172 30.26 -15.60 3.63
CA PHE A 172 30.03 -14.28 4.22
C PHE A 172 28.65 -14.20 4.90
N PRO A 173 28.41 -14.95 6.00
CA PRO A 173 27.10 -15.01 6.64
C PRO A 173 26.63 -13.66 7.20
N ALA A 174 27.53 -12.82 7.73
CA ALA A 174 27.19 -11.49 8.22
C ALA A 174 26.63 -10.58 7.11
N VAL A 175 27.23 -10.64 5.91
CA VAL A 175 26.73 -9.93 4.72
C VAL A 175 25.40 -10.52 4.26
N GLY A 176 25.26 -11.85 4.31
CA GLY A 176 24.01 -12.54 4.04
C GLY A 176 22.87 -12.02 4.92
N PHE A 177 23.05 -11.97 6.24
CA PHE A 177 22.06 -11.43 7.16
C PHE A 177 21.76 -9.94 6.94
N LEU A 178 22.76 -9.12 6.58
CA LEU A 178 22.53 -7.71 6.26
C LEU A 178 21.64 -7.54 5.02
N LEU A 179 21.92 -8.29 3.94
CA LEU A 179 21.09 -8.30 2.74
C LEU A 179 19.68 -8.82 3.03
N LEU A 180 19.57 -9.81 3.92
CA LEU A 180 18.28 -10.34 4.35
C LEU A 180 17.46 -9.29 5.13
N ALA A 181 18.10 -8.46 5.95
CA ALA A 181 17.45 -7.35 6.63
C ALA A 181 16.90 -6.32 5.63
N MET A 182 17.64 -6.03 4.54
CA MET A 182 17.14 -5.17 3.45
C MET A 182 15.94 -5.81 2.73
N GLY A 183 16.01 -7.11 2.44
CA GLY A 183 14.88 -7.87 1.87
C GLY A 183 13.65 -7.84 2.78
N ALA A 184 13.85 -7.94 4.11
CA ALA A 184 12.78 -7.88 5.09
C ALA A 184 12.02 -6.54 5.09
N VAL A 185 12.72 -5.42 4.86
CA VAL A 185 12.11 -4.08 4.67
C VAL A 185 11.42 -3.97 3.30
N GLY A 186 11.97 -4.60 2.27
CA GLY A 186 11.39 -4.62 0.92
C GLY A 186 9.99 -5.25 0.85
N MET A 187 9.69 -6.23 1.72
CA MET A 187 8.37 -6.89 1.75
C MET A 187 7.20 -5.94 2.11
N PRO A 188 7.19 -5.25 3.28
CA PRO A 188 6.14 -4.28 3.60
C PRO A 188 6.11 -3.12 2.61
N PHE A 189 7.25 -2.74 2.02
CA PHE A 189 7.27 -1.76 0.92
C PHE A 189 6.49 -2.24 -0.30
N CYS A 190 6.74 -3.48 -0.76
CA CYS A 190 6.01 -4.08 -1.87
C CYS A 190 4.51 -4.26 -1.57
N ALA A 191 4.18 -4.66 -0.34
CA ALA A 191 2.79 -4.80 0.09
C ALA A 191 2.05 -3.47 0.10
N GLY A 192 2.67 -2.41 0.64
CA GLY A 192 2.13 -1.06 0.63
C GLY A 192 1.95 -0.53 -0.80
N LEU A 193 2.95 -0.71 -1.68
CA LEU A 193 2.84 -0.31 -3.07
C LEU A 193 1.74 -1.09 -3.82
N ALA A 194 1.61 -2.39 -3.58
CA ALA A 194 0.55 -3.21 -4.16
C ALA A 194 -0.85 -2.77 -3.69
N GLN A 195 -0.97 -2.32 -2.44
CA GLN A 195 -2.20 -1.77 -1.89
C GLN A 195 -2.55 -0.42 -2.53
N LEU A 196 -1.60 0.50 -2.61
CA LEU A 196 -1.81 1.80 -3.26
C LEU A 196 -2.17 1.64 -4.74
N ASN A 197 -1.54 0.69 -5.45
CA ASN A 197 -1.87 0.41 -6.85
C ASN A 197 -3.26 -0.24 -7.06
N ALA A 198 -3.82 -0.85 -6.01
CA ALA A 198 -5.16 -1.41 -6.05
C ALA A 198 -6.23 -0.43 -5.54
N ALA A 199 -5.85 0.55 -4.72
CA ALA A 199 -6.77 1.56 -4.19
C ALA A 199 -7.31 2.49 -5.30
N PRO A 200 -8.50 3.07 -5.12
CA PRO A 200 -9.47 2.84 -4.03
C PRO A 200 -10.44 1.68 -4.32
N PHE A 201 -10.47 1.16 -5.55
CA PHE A 201 -11.53 0.25 -6.01
C PHE A 201 -11.18 -1.25 -6.00
N GLY A 202 -9.89 -1.59 -6.06
CA GLY A 202 -9.37 -2.94 -6.18
C GLY A 202 -8.91 -3.58 -4.87
N GLN A 203 -8.45 -4.82 -4.98
CA GLN A 203 -7.81 -5.57 -3.90
C GLN A 203 -6.37 -5.89 -4.29
N ALA A 204 -5.45 -5.66 -3.36
CA ALA A 204 -4.04 -5.97 -3.57
C ALA A 204 -3.85 -7.48 -3.75
N ARG A 205 -3.04 -7.88 -4.74
CA ARG A 205 -2.62 -9.28 -4.89
C ARG A 205 -1.53 -9.59 -3.88
N THR A 206 -1.83 -10.44 -2.91
CA THR A 206 -0.90 -10.80 -1.81
C THR A 206 -0.01 -12.01 -2.13
N ALA A 207 -0.37 -12.82 -3.14
CA ALA A 207 0.36 -14.03 -3.53
C ALA A 207 1.88 -13.85 -3.73
N PRO A 208 2.38 -12.85 -4.49
CA PRO A 208 3.83 -12.69 -4.67
C PRO A 208 4.55 -12.28 -3.37
N VAL A 209 3.89 -11.53 -2.49
CA VAL A 209 4.46 -11.16 -1.18
C VAL A 209 4.59 -12.38 -0.28
N LEU A 210 3.60 -13.27 -0.30
CA LEU A 210 3.66 -14.53 0.45
C LEU A 210 4.82 -15.43 -0.02
N VAL A 211 5.09 -15.47 -1.33
CA VAL A 211 6.25 -16.20 -1.88
C VAL A 211 7.56 -15.59 -1.37
N LEU A 212 7.68 -14.26 -1.36
CA LEU A 212 8.86 -13.57 -0.82
C LEU A 212 9.05 -13.85 0.68
N GLU A 213 7.97 -13.90 1.46
CA GLU A 213 8.03 -14.26 2.89
C GLU A 213 8.63 -15.66 3.09
N ARG A 214 8.15 -16.65 2.32
CA ARG A 214 8.71 -18.02 2.37
C ARG A 214 10.17 -18.08 1.93
N LEU A 215 10.53 -17.35 0.87
CA LEU A 215 11.91 -17.26 0.40
C LEU A 215 12.82 -16.59 1.43
N LEU A 216 12.31 -15.57 2.13
CA LEU A 216 13.04 -14.89 3.19
C LEU A 216 13.31 -15.83 4.36
N ASP A 217 12.31 -16.57 4.82
CA ASP A 217 12.47 -17.51 5.93
C ASP A 217 13.40 -18.67 5.55
N LEU A 218 13.34 -19.15 4.30
CA LEU A 218 14.29 -20.13 3.78
C LEU A 218 15.72 -19.55 3.75
N SER A 219 15.87 -18.31 3.30
CA SER A 219 17.17 -17.63 3.23
C SER A 219 17.73 -17.34 4.62
N LEU A 220 16.87 -17.04 5.61
CA LEU A 220 17.26 -16.94 7.01
C LEU A 220 17.86 -18.26 7.50
N ALA A 221 17.22 -19.38 7.14
CA ALA A 221 17.71 -20.70 7.52
C ALA A 221 19.06 -21.03 6.88
N VAL A 222 19.22 -20.72 5.59
CA VAL A 222 20.49 -20.89 4.87
C VAL A 222 21.58 -20.01 5.48
N CYS A 223 21.32 -18.73 5.72
CA CYS A 223 22.27 -17.81 6.34
C CYS A 223 22.71 -18.29 7.73
N GLY A 224 21.76 -18.77 8.55
CA GLY A 224 22.07 -19.32 9.86
C GLY A 224 22.89 -20.60 9.81
N ALA A 225 22.57 -21.53 8.90
CA ALA A 225 23.33 -22.77 8.76
C ALA A 225 24.75 -22.50 8.26
N SER A 226 24.94 -21.56 7.34
CA SER A 226 26.27 -21.16 6.86
C SER A 226 27.09 -20.40 7.91
N ALA A 227 26.47 -19.87 8.97
CA ALA A 227 27.14 -19.13 10.03
C ALA A 227 27.66 -20.04 11.17
N ILE A 228 27.31 -21.32 11.17
CA ILE A 228 27.66 -22.28 12.22
C ILE A 228 28.65 -23.28 11.64
N GLU A 229 29.80 -23.43 12.29
CA GLU A 229 30.78 -24.45 11.93
C GLU A 229 30.38 -25.82 12.49
N GLY A 230 30.54 -26.89 11.71
CA GLY A 230 30.32 -28.26 12.16
C GLY A 230 29.48 -29.10 11.21
N GLY A 231 28.91 -30.19 11.74
CA GLY A 231 28.08 -31.11 10.95
C GLY A 231 26.75 -30.49 10.53
N ALA A 232 26.20 -30.95 9.40
CA ALA A 232 24.98 -30.39 8.82
C ALA A 232 23.80 -30.33 9.80
N LEU A 233 23.60 -31.36 10.62
CA LEU A 233 22.53 -31.38 11.63
C LEU A 233 22.71 -30.31 12.72
N HIS A 234 23.96 -30.09 13.16
CA HIS A 234 24.27 -29.09 14.18
C HIS A 234 24.07 -27.67 13.64
N ALA A 235 24.51 -27.43 12.39
CA ALA A 235 24.36 -26.13 11.74
C ALA A 235 22.90 -25.81 11.36
N LEU A 236 22.12 -26.79 10.92
CA LEU A 236 20.73 -26.58 10.49
C LEU A 236 19.76 -26.44 11.67
N PHE A 237 20.05 -27.06 12.82
CA PHE A 237 19.07 -27.14 13.90
C PHE A 237 18.69 -25.77 14.49
N PRO A 238 19.61 -24.90 14.96
CA PRO A 238 19.25 -23.60 15.52
C PRO A 238 18.43 -22.69 14.59
N PRO A 239 18.81 -22.48 13.31
CA PRO A 239 18.02 -21.64 12.42
C PRO A 239 16.65 -22.22 12.08
N LEU A 240 16.53 -23.54 11.92
CA LEU A 240 15.23 -24.18 11.69
C LEU A 240 14.30 -24.04 12.89
N VAL A 241 14.83 -24.18 14.11
CA VAL A 241 14.06 -23.97 15.34
C VAL A 241 13.59 -22.52 15.46
N LEU A 242 14.44 -21.55 15.11
CA LEU A 242 14.06 -20.14 15.07
C LEU A 242 12.93 -19.88 14.06
N VAL A 243 13.07 -20.35 12.82
CA VAL A 243 12.03 -20.18 11.79
C VAL A 243 10.72 -20.85 12.22
N ALA A 244 10.79 -22.06 12.77
CA ALA A 244 9.63 -22.79 13.25
C ALA A 244 8.94 -22.06 14.42
N SER A 245 9.71 -21.52 15.37
CA SER A 245 9.15 -20.82 16.53
C SER A 245 8.48 -19.50 16.13
N LEU A 246 9.05 -18.76 15.18
CA LEU A 246 8.44 -17.54 14.62
C LEU A 246 7.06 -17.84 14.03
N HIS A 247 6.89 -18.97 13.34
CA HIS A 247 5.60 -19.37 12.78
C HIS A 247 4.62 -19.92 13.82
N ALA A 248 5.10 -20.76 14.73
CA ALA A 248 4.25 -21.43 15.71
C ALA A 248 3.66 -20.44 16.74
N VAL A 249 4.44 -19.43 17.08
CA VAL A 249 4.11 -18.47 18.14
C VAL A 249 3.59 -17.15 17.57
N ASN A 250 4.06 -16.75 16.38
CA ASN A 250 3.73 -15.51 15.69
C ASN A 250 3.86 -14.27 16.59
N PRO A 251 5.06 -13.99 17.14
CA PRO A 251 5.28 -12.86 18.06
C PRO A 251 4.93 -11.50 17.43
N GLY A 252 4.96 -11.36 16.10
CA GLY A 252 4.57 -10.13 15.41
C GLY A 252 3.11 -9.71 15.60
N SER A 253 2.24 -10.61 16.06
CA SER A 253 0.85 -10.30 16.44
C SER A 253 0.69 -9.79 17.87
N ALA A 254 1.74 -9.87 18.70
CA ALA A 254 1.71 -9.42 20.08
C ALA A 254 1.84 -7.89 20.20
N LYS A 255 1.65 -7.36 21.42
CA LYS A 255 1.93 -5.96 21.73
C LYS A 255 3.45 -5.71 21.87
N PRO A 256 3.93 -4.48 21.63
CA PRO A 256 5.32 -4.12 21.93
C PRO A 256 5.64 -4.37 23.41
N PRO A 257 6.87 -4.80 23.75
CA PRO A 257 8.02 -4.98 22.86
C PRO A 257 8.09 -6.36 22.18
N VAL A 258 7.21 -7.32 22.50
CA VAL A 258 7.28 -8.70 22.01
C VAL A 258 7.13 -8.79 20.48
N SER A 259 6.40 -7.85 19.88
CA SER A 259 6.27 -7.74 18.41
C SER A 259 7.60 -7.56 17.68
N LEU A 260 8.62 -6.98 18.31
CA LEU A 260 9.95 -6.82 17.72
C LEU A 260 10.64 -8.16 17.47
N LEU A 261 10.32 -9.19 18.27
CA LEU A 261 10.82 -10.55 18.06
C LEU A 261 10.20 -11.22 16.83
N GLY A 262 9.12 -10.66 16.26
CA GLY A 262 8.55 -11.09 14.98
C GLY A 262 9.05 -10.29 13.79
N ASP A 263 9.82 -9.23 14.01
CA ASP A 263 10.33 -8.38 12.95
C ASP A 263 11.60 -8.99 12.33
N ARG A 264 11.45 -9.56 11.14
CA ARG A 264 12.53 -10.21 10.39
C ARG A 264 13.70 -9.27 10.07
N ALA A 265 13.48 -7.97 9.94
CA ALA A 265 14.57 -7.02 9.72
C ALA A 265 15.40 -6.84 10.99
N VAL A 266 14.75 -6.74 12.15
CA VAL A 266 15.42 -6.64 13.46
C VAL A 266 16.21 -7.90 13.76
N LEU A 267 15.60 -9.07 13.58
CA LEU A 267 16.27 -10.35 13.78
C LEU A 267 17.49 -10.50 12.86
N SER A 268 17.33 -10.18 11.58
CA SER A 268 18.42 -10.28 10.61
C SER A 268 19.54 -9.29 10.91
N LEU A 269 19.24 -8.07 11.34
CA LEU A 269 20.26 -7.09 11.72
C LEU A 269 21.04 -7.53 12.97
N PHE A 270 20.34 -8.05 13.97
CA PHE A 270 20.97 -8.62 15.17
C PHE A 270 21.88 -9.80 14.83
N LEU A 271 21.41 -10.71 13.97
CA LEU A 271 22.19 -11.86 13.50
C LEU A 271 23.38 -11.44 12.63
N ALA A 272 23.26 -10.38 11.83
CA ALA A 272 24.37 -9.82 11.08
C ALA A 272 25.49 -9.33 12.01
N SER A 273 25.13 -8.59 13.06
CA SER A 273 26.08 -8.16 14.10
C SER A 273 26.71 -9.35 14.81
N ALA A 274 25.91 -10.33 15.26
CA ALA A 274 26.43 -11.52 15.94
C ALA A 274 27.38 -12.33 15.05
N ALA A 275 27.02 -12.53 13.77
CA ALA A 275 27.84 -13.24 12.80
C ALA A 275 29.17 -12.53 12.53
N ALA A 276 29.20 -11.20 12.53
CA ALA A 276 30.44 -10.42 12.37
C ALA A 276 31.45 -10.67 13.52
N PHE A 277 30.98 -11.05 14.70
CA PHE A 277 31.82 -11.40 15.86
C PHE A 277 31.98 -12.91 16.07
N GLY A 278 31.48 -13.76 15.16
CA GLY A 278 31.52 -15.22 15.32
C GLY A 278 30.57 -15.77 16.39
N LEU A 279 29.55 -15.00 16.79
CA LEU A 279 28.57 -15.35 17.83
C LEU A 279 27.21 -15.75 17.25
N ALA A 280 27.14 -16.09 15.97
CA ALA A 280 25.90 -16.38 15.27
C ALA A 280 25.11 -17.55 15.88
N GLU A 281 25.80 -18.62 16.27
CA GLU A 281 25.18 -19.80 16.88
C GLU A 281 24.45 -19.44 18.18
N ALA A 282 25.17 -18.82 19.12
CA ALA A 282 24.61 -18.39 20.39
C ALA A 282 23.45 -17.41 20.19
N ALA A 283 23.57 -16.48 19.24
CA ALA A 283 22.52 -15.53 18.90
C ALA A 283 21.26 -16.21 18.35
N LEU A 284 21.39 -17.18 17.45
CA LEU A 284 20.26 -17.96 16.92
C LEU A 284 19.53 -18.72 18.02
N MET A 285 20.29 -19.40 18.90
CA MET A 285 19.72 -20.15 20.03
C MET A 285 19.01 -19.24 21.02
N LEU A 286 19.62 -18.10 21.38
CA LEU A 286 19.03 -17.12 22.30
C LEU A 286 17.76 -16.49 21.72
N LEU A 287 17.77 -16.14 20.42
CA LEU A 287 16.58 -15.62 19.75
C LEU A 287 15.46 -16.65 19.69
N ALA A 288 15.78 -17.90 19.35
CA ALA A 288 14.79 -18.98 19.32
C ALA A 288 14.16 -19.19 20.70
N LEU A 289 14.97 -19.19 21.76
CA LEU A 289 14.51 -19.28 23.14
C LEU A 289 13.64 -18.07 23.52
N ALA A 290 14.07 -16.86 23.17
CA ALA A 290 13.32 -15.63 23.45
C ALA A 290 11.95 -15.62 22.75
N VAL A 291 11.89 -16.00 21.47
CA VAL A 291 10.64 -16.10 20.70
C VAL A 291 9.68 -17.10 21.37
N LEU A 292 10.18 -18.27 21.79
CA LEU A 292 9.39 -19.27 22.48
C LEU A 292 8.91 -18.77 23.84
N ALA A 293 9.82 -18.27 24.69
CA ALA A 293 9.49 -17.84 26.05
C ALA A 293 8.50 -16.67 26.06
N PHE A 294 8.81 -15.59 25.34
CA PHE A 294 7.98 -14.38 25.36
C PHE A 294 6.73 -14.52 24.53
N GLY A 295 6.81 -15.19 23.38
CA GLY A 295 5.66 -15.32 22.51
C GLY A 295 4.62 -16.31 23.04
N VAL A 296 5.01 -17.39 23.73
CA VAL A 296 4.05 -18.28 24.41
C VAL A 296 3.31 -17.53 25.52
N VAL A 297 4.01 -16.74 26.34
CA VAL A 297 3.40 -15.92 27.39
C VAL A 297 2.43 -14.89 26.80
N ALA A 298 2.81 -14.25 25.69
CA ALA A 298 1.95 -13.28 25.01
C ALA A 298 0.68 -13.94 24.43
N ARG A 299 0.81 -15.14 23.83
CA ARG A 299 -0.32 -15.90 23.30
C ARG A 299 -1.29 -16.31 24.41
N TRP A 300 -0.78 -16.78 25.55
CA TRP A 300 -1.58 -17.10 26.73
C TRP A 300 -2.39 -15.91 27.22
N ARG A 301 -1.77 -14.73 27.37
CA ARG A 301 -2.44 -13.50 27.81
C ARG A 301 -3.53 -12.99 26.88
N ASN A 302 -3.49 -13.35 25.59
CA ASN A 302 -4.51 -12.96 24.62
C ASN A 302 -5.66 -13.99 24.51
N SER A 303 -5.53 -15.16 25.14
CA SER A 303 -6.50 -16.28 25.05
C SER A 303 -7.48 -16.34 26.23
N GLY A 304 -7.27 -15.52 27.28
CA GLY A 304 -8.13 -15.41 28.46
C GLY A 304 -8.69 -14.00 28.57
#